data_AF-A0A7C4CQP5-F1
#
_entry.id   AF-A0A7C4CQP5-F1
#
_cell.length_a   1.000
_cell.length_b   1.000
_cell.length_c   1.000
_cell.angle_alpha   90.00
_cell.angle_beta   90.00
_cell.angle_gamma   90.00
#
_symmetry.space_group_name_H-M   'P 1'
#
loop_
_entity.id
_entity.type
_entity.pdbx_description
1 polymer ?
#
loop_
_entity_poly.entity_id
_entity_poly.type
_entity_poly.pdbx_seq_one_letter_code
_entity_poly.pdbx_strand_id
1 'polypeptide(L)'
;MSSYNKIAALVVLVSILAFAALALNFLGLGFINNSSRGFVEGSDGCVDFDGNSDARNATLDGGEDEGETIAFRVMVHYVNGDRIFDENGNEVIWRGAGGSYLFHAGESYQEAWQRHLPEILAMGLNTVRLAFAFPDSSPNPDYGVPSADILDFEKMDWVLDFLSQYGIRGILDCHNYN
;
A
#
# COMPACT_ATOMS: atom_id res chain seq x y z
N MET A 1 51.64 -7.87 -9.97
CA MET A 1 50.20 -8.02 -10.32
C MET A 1 49.45 -8.29 -9.03
N SER A 2 48.60 -7.35 -8.64
CA SER A 2 48.16 -7.10 -7.26
C SER A 2 46.98 -7.98 -6.84
N SER A 3 47.03 -8.48 -5.60
CA SER A 3 46.02 -9.30 -4.92
C SER A 3 44.63 -8.67 -4.81
N TYR A 4 44.48 -7.39 -5.18
CA TYR A 4 43.22 -6.66 -5.18
C TYR A 4 42.21 -7.14 -6.26
N ASN A 5 42.68 -7.74 -7.36
CA ASN A 5 41.78 -8.18 -8.43
C ASN A 5 41.06 -9.51 -8.14
N LYS A 6 41.46 -10.25 -7.09
CA LYS A 6 40.81 -11.52 -6.72
C LYS A 6 39.64 -11.33 -5.75
N ILE A 7 39.66 -10.28 -4.93
CA ILE A 7 38.60 -10.00 -3.95
C ILE A 7 37.38 -9.35 -4.63
N ALA A 8 37.59 -8.48 -5.62
CA ALA A 8 36.50 -7.87 -6.39
C ALA A 8 35.70 -8.92 -7.20
N ALA A 9 36.36 -9.95 -7.73
CA ALA A 9 35.68 -11.04 -8.44
C ALA A 9 34.90 -11.96 -7.48
N LEU A 10 35.34 -12.12 -6.24
CA LEU A 10 34.67 -12.97 -5.25
C LEU A 10 33.40 -12.30 -4.67
N VAL A 11 33.40 -10.98 -4.51
CA VAL A 11 32.20 -10.23 -4.04
C VAL A 11 31.09 -10.23 -5.10
N VAL A 12 31.43 -10.10 -6.38
CA VAL A 12 30.44 -10.14 -7.47
C VAL A 12 29.82 -11.52 -7.63
N LEU A 13 30.58 -12.60 -7.39
CA LEU A 13 30.04 -13.97 -7.51
C LEU A 13 29.08 -14.34 -6.35
N VAL A 14 29.32 -13.84 -5.13
CA VAL A 14 28.45 -14.09 -3.97
C VAL A 14 27.13 -13.31 -4.08
N SER A 15 27.14 -12.12 -4.69
CA SER A 15 25.92 -11.34 -4.93
C SER A 15 24.99 -11.96 -5.98
N ILE A 16 25.53 -12.63 -7.00
CA ILE A 16 24.72 -13.29 -8.05
C ILE A 16 24.09 -14.59 -7.53
N LEU A 17 24.76 -15.30 -6.62
CA LEU A 17 24.21 -16.51 -5.99
C LEU A 17 23.13 -16.20 -4.92
N ALA A 18 23.18 -15.04 -4.26
CA ALA A 18 22.12 -14.60 -3.36
C ALA A 18 20.83 -14.20 -4.10
N PHE A 19 20.94 -13.69 -5.34
CA PHE A 19 19.76 -13.37 -6.17
C PHE A 19 19.08 -14.61 -6.75
N ALA A 20 19.82 -15.68 -7.05
CA ALA A 20 19.23 -16.93 -7.53
C ALA A 20 18.47 -17.71 -6.43
N ALA A 21 18.88 -17.59 -5.17
CA ALA A 21 18.19 -18.24 -4.04
C ALA A 21 16.88 -17.53 -3.65
N LEU A 22 16.74 -16.22 -3.93
CA LEU A 22 15.49 -15.48 -3.72
C LEU A 22 14.47 -15.72 -4.84
N ALA A 23 14.94 -16.07 -6.05
CA ALA A 23 14.07 -16.38 -7.18
C ALA A 23 13.44 -17.79 -7.11
N LEU A 24 14.05 -18.76 -6.43
CA LEU A 24 13.48 -20.11 -6.32
C LEU A 24 12.42 -20.27 -5.21
N ASN A 25 12.39 -19.41 -4.20
CA ASN A 25 11.30 -19.42 -3.21
C ASN A 25 9.99 -18.81 -3.75
N PHE A 26 10.03 -18.17 -4.92
CA PHE A 26 8.85 -17.60 -5.57
C PHE A 26 8.11 -18.57 -6.50
N LEU A 27 8.67 -19.77 -6.77
CA LEU A 27 8.06 -20.78 -7.65
C LEU A 27 7.49 -22.00 -6.89
N GLY A 28 7.57 -22.03 -5.56
CA GLY A 28 7.17 -23.18 -4.75
C GLY A 28 5.96 -22.97 -3.82
N LEU A 29 5.49 -21.74 -3.65
CA LEU A 29 4.28 -21.44 -2.89
C LEU A 29 3.36 -20.69 -3.82
N GLY A 30 2.31 -21.38 -4.28
CA GLY A 30 1.23 -20.77 -5.03
C GLY A 30 0.62 -19.63 -4.23
N PHE A 31 1.06 -18.41 -4.52
CA PHE A 31 0.24 -17.24 -4.34
C PHE A 31 -0.86 -17.35 -5.39
N ILE A 32 -2.02 -17.82 -4.97
CA ILE A 32 -3.27 -17.56 -5.67
C ILE A 32 -3.47 -16.04 -5.58
N ASN A 33 -2.86 -15.30 -6.50
CA ASN A 33 -3.17 -13.91 -6.72
C ASN A 33 -4.30 -13.86 -7.75
N ASN A 34 -5.49 -14.28 -7.33
CA ASN A 34 -6.69 -14.12 -8.15
C ASN A 34 -7.25 -12.73 -7.90
N SER A 35 -6.59 -11.72 -8.45
CA SER A 35 -7.22 -10.44 -8.76
C SER A 35 -7.31 -10.31 -10.27
N SER A 36 -7.93 -11.30 -10.92
CA SER A 36 -8.58 -11.06 -12.20
C SER A 36 -9.87 -10.30 -11.89
N ARG A 37 -9.83 -8.97 -12.00
CA ARG A 37 -11.03 -8.17 -12.25
C ARG A 37 -11.60 -8.61 -13.61
N GLY A 38 -12.34 -9.71 -13.60
CA GLY A 38 -13.31 -9.99 -14.64
C GLY A 38 -14.38 -8.92 -14.54
N PHE A 39 -14.37 -7.98 -15.48
CA PHE A 39 -15.50 -7.09 -15.67
C PHE A 39 -16.64 -7.97 -16.19
N VAL A 40 -17.52 -8.41 -15.29
CA VAL A 40 -18.80 -9.03 -15.67
C VAL A 40 -19.73 -7.86 -16.02
N GLU A 41 -19.88 -7.59 -17.32
CA GLU A 41 -20.99 -6.77 -17.79
C GLU A 41 -22.30 -7.49 -17.42
N GLY A 42 -23.08 -6.85 -16.55
CA GLY A 42 -24.46 -7.24 -16.27
C GLY A 42 -24.70 -7.73 -14.85
N SER A 43 -24.89 -6.79 -13.93
CA SER A 43 -25.72 -7.01 -12.73
C SER A 43 -26.03 -5.65 -12.11
N ASP A 44 -27.31 -5.26 -12.13
CA ASP A 44 -27.85 -4.09 -11.42
C ASP A 44 -27.94 -4.35 -9.89
N GLY A 45 -27.07 -5.19 -9.35
CA GLY A 45 -27.06 -5.54 -7.94
C GLY A 45 -26.63 -4.36 -7.08
N CYS A 46 -27.56 -3.76 -6.34
CA CYS A 46 -27.21 -2.92 -5.21
C CYS A 46 -26.71 -3.81 -4.06
N VAL A 47 -25.62 -3.39 -3.41
CA VAL A 47 -25.20 -3.96 -2.13
C VAL A 47 -26.11 -3.34 -1.07
N ASP A 48 -27.08 -4.10 -0.57
CA ASP A 48 -27.90 -3.68 0.58
C ASP A 48 -27.10 -3.95 1.87
N PHE A 49 -26.79 -2.88 2.58
CA PHE A 49 -26.30 -2.97 3.93
C PHE A 49 -27.52 -2.84 4.82
N ASP A 50 -28.09 -3.97 5.28
CA ASP A 50 -29.29 -4.10 6.13
C ASP A 50 -29.16 -3.39 7.51
N GLY A 51 -28.77 -2.11 7.54
CA GLY A 51 -28.52 -1.33 8.75
C GLY A 51 -27.39 -1.87 9.64
N ASN A 52 -26.61 -2.86 9.20
CA ASN A 52 -25.54 -3.44 9.98
C ASN A 52 -24.19 -2.80 9.61
N SER A 53 -23.68 -1.92 10.47
CA SER A 53 -22.37 -1.26 10.30
C SER A 53 -21.18 -2.22 10.43
N ASP A 54 -21.42 -3.49 10.79
CA ASP A 54 -20.44 -4.57 10.74
C ASP A 54 -20.65 -5.38 9.44
N ALA A 55 -20.15 -4.85 8.33
CA ALA A 55 -20.13 -5.51 7.02
C ALA A 55 -19.10 -6.66 6.98
N ARG A 56 -19.24 -7.63 7.88
CA ARG A 56 -18.33 -8.79 7.95
C ARG A 56 -18.71 -9.90 6.99
N ASN A 57 -19.97 -9.96 6.54
CA ASN A 57 -20.48 -10.96 5.61
C ASN A 57 -21.55 -10.31 4.71
N ALA A 58 -21.16 -9.86 3.51
CA ALA A 58 -22.12 -9.58 2.45
C ALA A 58 -22.32 -10.86 1.62
N THR A 59 -23.56 -11.28 1.44
CA THR A 59 -23.92 -12.40 0.56
C THR A 59 -24.29 -11.83 -0.80
N LEU A 60 -23.61 -12.25 -1.87
CA LEU A 60 -24.04 -11.95 -3.24
C LEU A 60 -25.10 -12.98 -3.62
N ASP A 61 -26.36 -12.54 -3.77
CA ASP A 61 -27.44 -13.40 -4.26
C ASP A 61 -27.50 -13.28 -5.79
N GLY A 62 -27.09 -14.35 -6.49
CA GLY A 62 -27.09 -14.38 -7.94
C GLY A 62 -26.33 -15.56 -8.52
N GLY A 63 -27.00 -16.72 -8.62
CA GLY A 63 -26.57 -17.82 -9.47
C GLY A 63 -26.96 -19.20 -8.92
N GLU A 64 -27.58 -20.03 -9.76
CA GLU A 64 -28.00 -21.42 -9.46
C GLU A 64 -26.84 -22.42 -9.29
N ASP A 65 -25.63 -21.97 -8.93
CA ASP A 65 -24.50 -22.86 -8.61
C ASP A 65 -24.18 -22.71 -7.12
N GLU A 66 -24.04 -23.85 -6.45
CA GLU A 66 -23.90 -23.98 -5.00
C GLU A 66 -22.98 -22.91 -4.40
N GLY A 67 -23.59 -22.04 -3.58
CA GLY A 67 -23.01 -20.79 -3.09
C GLY A 67 -21.56 -20.90 -2.61
N GLU A 68 -20.66 -20.42 -3.45
CA GLU A 68 -19.30 -20.09 -3.07
C GLU A 68 -19.34 -18.79 -2.25
N THR A 69 -19.26 -18.91 -0.93
CA THR A 69 -19.07 -17.74 -0.05
C THR A 69 -17.69 -17.15 -0.32
N ILE A 70 -17.61 -16.11 -1.14
CA ILE A 70 -16.39 -15.30 -1.29
C ILE A 70 -16.27 -14.43 -0.03
N ALA A 71 -15.49 -14.89 0.94
CA ALA A 71 -15.18 -14.10 2.13
C ALA A 71 -14.22 -12.96 1.77
N PHE A 72 -14.74 -11.75 1.62
CA PHE A 72 -13.93 -10.53 1.55
C PHE A 72 -13.42 -10.21 2.96
N ARG A 73 -12.17 -10.56 3.28
CA ARG A 73 -11.57 -10.20 4.56
C ARG A 73 -11.12 -8.73 4.51
N VAL A 74 -11.94 -7.84 5.04
CA VAL A 74 -11.51 -6.46 5.31
C VAL A 74 -10.49 -6.53 6.45
N MET A 75 -9.22 -6.26 6.15
CA MET A 75 -8.14 -6.24 7.14
C MET A 75 -8.22 -4.95 7.94
N VAL A 76 -9.05 -4.95 8.99
CA VAL A 76 -9.36 -3.76 9.81
C VAL A 76 -8.48 -3.73 11.05
N HIS A 77 -7.66 -2.69 11.18
CA HIS A 77 -7.11 -2.31 12.49
C HIS A 77 -8.20 -1.60 13.31
N TYR A 78 -8.27 -1.85 14.62
CA TYR A 78 -9.24 -1.21 15.50
C TYR A 78 -8.58 -0.54 16.70
N VAL A 79 -9.28 0.44 17.28
CA VAL A 79 -8.82 1.16 18.48
C VAL A 79 -9.53 0.59 19.70
N ASN A 80 -8.77 0.31 20.76
CA ASN A 80 -9.31 -0.03 22.07
C ASN A 80 -8.54 0.76 23.14
N GLY A 81 -9.22 1.72 23.77
CA GLY A 81 -8.60 2.67 24.68
C GLY A 81 -7.61 3.56 23.94
N ASP A 82 -6.35 3.53 24.38
CA ASP A 82 -5.23 4.28 23.83
C ASP A 82 -4.34 3.46 22.87
N ARG A 83 -4.80 2.27 22.46
CA ARG A 83 -4.03 1.32 21.66
C ARG A 83 -4.73 0.95 20.37
N ILE A 84 -3.92 0.55 19.38
CA ILE A 84 -4.36 0.04 18.08
C ILE A 84 -4.08 -1.46 18.02
N PHE A 85 -5.01 -2.23 17.50
CA PHE A 85 -4.92 -3.68 17.36
C PHE A 85 -5.18 -4.13 15.92
N ASP A 86 -4.55 -5.24 15.53
CA ASP A 86 -4.84 -5.93 14.26
C ASP A 86 -6.12 -6.77 14.35
N GLU A 87 -6.54 -7.38 13.24
CA GLU A 87 -7.74 -8.22 13.21
C GLU A 87 -7.65 -9.51 14.04
N ASN A 88 -6.46 -9.85 14.52
CA ASN A 88 -6.20 -11.02 15.35
C ASN A 88 -6.10 -10.66 16.85
N GLY A 89 -6.27 -9.38 17.19
CA GLY A 89 -6.21 -8.88 18.55
C GLY A 89 -4.79 -8.62 19.07
N ASN A 90 -3.78 -8.58 18.19
CA ASN A 90 -2.43 -8.20 18.57
C ASN A 90 -2.30 -6.68 18.56
N GLU A 91 -1.61 -6.12 19.55
CA GLU A 91 -1.30 -4.69 19.58
C GLU A 91 -0.33 -4.33 18.43
N VAL A 92 -0.64 -3.26 17.71
CA VAL A 92 0.14 -2.76 16.58
C VAL A 92 0.76 -1.43 16.97
N ILE A 93 2.08 -1.33 16.79
CA ILE A 93 2.82 -0.08 16.94
C ILE A 93 3.12 0.48 15.55
N TRP A 94 2.56 1.63 15.23
CA TRP A 94 2.88 2.34 13.99
C TRP A 94 4.14 3.19 14.16
N ARG A 95 5.09 2.99 13.25
CA ARG A 95 6.35 3.72 13.15
C ARG A 95 6.44 4.22 11.73
N GLY A 96 6.43 5.53 11.57
CA GLY A 96 6.30 6.11 10.24
C GLY A 96 7.03 7.42 10.03
N ALA A 97 7.00 7.82 8.77
CA ALA A 97 7.39 9.13 8.28
C ALA A 97 6.18 9.81 7.62
N GLY A 98 6.29 11.10 7.32
CA GLY A 98 5.23 11.84 6.64
C GLY A 98 5.76 12.76 5.57
N GLY A 99 4.98 12.95 4.51
CA GLY A 99 5.29 13.84 3.40
C GLY A 99 4.13 13.91 2.42
N SER A 100 4.28 14.73 1.37
CA SER A 100 3.31 14.76 0.28
C SER A 100 3.22 13.38 -0.40
N TYR A 101 2.02 12.91 -0.71
CA TYR A 101 1.80 11.56 -1.23
C TYR A 101 2.43 11.30 -2.61
N LEU A 102 2.75 12.35 -3.37
CA LEU A 102 3.52 12.26 -4.62
C LEU A 102 4.94 12.82 -4.51
N PHE A 103 5.41 13.18 -3.30
CA PHE A 103 6.70 13.85 -3.09
C PHE A 103 6.93 15.10 -3.95
N HIS A 104 5.86 15.77 -4.40
CA HIS A 104 5.94 16.86 -5.40
C HIS A 104 6.65 16.46 -6.70
N ALA A 105 6.65 15.17 -7.05
CA ALA A 105 7.32 14.63 -8.23
C ALA A 105 6.43 14.67 -9.50
N GLY A 106 5.18 15.13 -9.38
CA GLY A 106 4.23 15.15 -10.50
C GLY A 106 4.00 13.76 -11.09
N GLU A 107 4.23 13.59 -12.39
CA GLU A 107 4.08 12.30 -13.08
C GLU A 107 5.19 11.29 -12.75
N SER A 108 6.31 11.73 -12.15
CA SER A 108 7.43 10.85 -11.77
C SER A 108 7.25 10.24 -10.37
N TYR A 109 6.04 10.30 -9.80
CA TYR A 109 5.74 9.84 -8.45
C TYR A 109 6.06 8.36 -8.21
N GLN A 110 5.86 7.49 -9.22
CA GLN A 110 6.14 6.07 -9.09
C GLN A 110 7.64 5.81 -8.87
N GLU A 111 8.49 6.52 -9.62
CA GLU A 111 9.95 6.43 -9.50
C GLU A 111 10.42 7.01 -8.16
N ALA A 112 9.77 8.07 -7.66
CA ALA A 112 10.04 8.64 -6.35
C ALA A 112 9.75 7.62 -5.23
N TRP A 113 8.60 6.95 -5.27
CA TRP A 113 8.25 5.89 -4.32
C TRP A 113 9.20 4.70 -4.38
N GLN A 114 9.56 4.24 -5.58
CA GLN A 114 10.55 3.18 -5.77
C GLN A 114 11.92 3.54 -5.20
N ARG A 115 12.33 4.81 -5.28
CA ARG A 115 13.60 5.30 -4.73
C ARG A 115 13.59 5.38 -3.20
N HIS A 116 12.47 5.78 -2.60
CA HIS A 116 12.36 5.94 -1.15
C HIS A 116 12.04 4.64 -0.41
N LEU A 117 11.42 3.65 -1.07
CA LEU A 117 11.06 2.38 -0.44
C LEU A 117 12.25 1.69 0.28
N PRO A 118 13.46 1.56 -0.30
CA PRO A 118 14.60 0.99 0.40
C PRO A 118 14.95 1.71 1.71
N GLU A 119 14.80 3.04 1.75
CA GLU A 119 15.08 3.85 2.95
C GLU A 119 14.02 3.60 4.03
N ILE A 120 12.75 3.56 3.63
CA ILE A 120 11.61 3.25 4.51
C ILE A 120 11.79 1.86 5.16
N LEU A 121 12.15 0.86 4.35
CA LEU A 121 12.41 -0.50 4.83
C LEU A 121 13.66 -0.57 5.71
N ALA A 122 14.75 0.11 5.34
CA ALA A 122 15.98 0.14 6.13
C ALA A 122 15.78 0.78 7.51
N MET A 123 14.87 1.76 7.63
CA MET A 123 14.46 2.36 8.89
C MET A 123 13.48 1.50 9.70
N GLY A 124 12.95 0.42 9.12
CA GLY A 124 11.94 -0.43 9.76
C GLY A 124 10.61 0.27 9.97
N LEU A 125 10.25 1.21 9.09
CA LEU A 125 8.95 1.89 9.14
C LEU A 125 7.86 0.97 8.57
N ASN A 126 6.68 0.99 9.20
CA ASN A 126 5.52 0.19 8.81
C ASN A 126 4.28 1.04 8.50
N THR A 127 4.41 2.36 8.58
CA THR A 127 3.33 3.31 8.29
C THR A 127 3.90 4.56 7.60
N VAL A 128 3.15 5.18 6.70
CA VAL A 128 3.49 6.48 6.11
C VAL A 128 2.27 7.41 6.15
N ARG A 129 2.46 8.64 6.61
CA ARG A 129 1.45 9.71 6.51
C ARG A 129 1.54 10.36 5.13
N LEU A 130 0.47 10.25 4.36
CA LEU A 130 0.33 10.69 2.98
C LEU A 130 -0.47 12.00 2.96
N ALA A 131 0.25 13.12 2.92
CA ALA A 131 -0.37 14.44 2.83
C ALA A 131 -0.87 14.69 1.40
N PHE A 132 -2.11 15.17 1.28
CA PHE A 132 -2.71 15.61 0.03
C PHE A 132 -3.53 16.88 0.27
N ALA A 133 -3.79 17.66 -0.76
CA ALA A 133 -4.70 18.80 -0.69
C ALA A 133 -5.86 18.63 -1.69
N PHE A 134 -7.02 19.20 -1.39
CA PHE A 134 -8.07 19.32 -2.39
C PHE A 134 -7.77 20.47 -3.36
N PRO A 135 -8.27 20.41 -4.62
CA PRO A 135 -8.02 21.43 -5.64
C PRO A 135 -8.43 22.86 -5.24
N ASP A 136 -9.38 23.00 -4.30
CA ASP A 136 -9.89 24.26 -3.77
C ASP A 136 -9.12 24.77 -2.56
N SER A 137 -8.07 24.08 -2.12
CA SER A 137 -7.21 24.55 -1.03
C SER A 137 -6.53 25.86 -1.40
N SER A 138 -6.55 26.83 -0.48
CA SER A 138 -5.78 28.06 -0.60
C SER A 138 -4.28 27.74 -0.73
N PRO A 139 -3.51 28.52 -1.50
CA PRO A 139 -2.06 28.44 -1.49
C PRO A 139 -1.51 28.77 -0.10
N ASN A 140 -0.46 28.08 0.31
CA ASN A 140 0.26 28.44 1.52
C ASN A 140 0.96 29.80 1.31
N PRO A 141 0.75 30.81 2.17
CA PRO A 141 1.33 32.14 2.02
C PRO A 141 2.86 32.14 2.05
N ASP A 142 3.49 31.16 2.68
CA ASP A 142 4.94 31.07 2.79
C ASP A 142 5.61 30.57 1.49
N TYR A 143 4.88 29.80 0.68
CA TYR A 143 5.43 29.11 -0.49
C TYR A 143 4.72 29.45 -1.82
N GLY A 144 3.56 30.11 -1.76
CA GLY A 144 2.76 30.48 -2.94
C GLY A 144 2.11 29.31 -3.67
N VAL A 145 2.21 28.10 -3.13
CA VAL A 145 1.63 26.85 -3.65
C VAL A 145 0.95 26.07 -2.51
N PRO A 146 0.03 25.14 -2.80
CA PRO A 146 -0.50 24.24 -1.79
C PRO A 146 0.61 23.50 -1.04
N SER A 147 0.42 23.28 0.27
CA SER A 147 1.40 22.60 1.15
C SER A 147 1.60 21.11 0.85
N ALA A 148 0.75 20.52 0.01
CA ALA A 148 0.78 19.13 -0.42
C ALA A 148 0.31 19.02 -1.88
N ASP A 149 0.62 17.89 -2.52
CA ASP A 149 0.13 17.63 -3.88
C ASP A 149 -1.40 17.53 -3.90
N ILE A 150 -2.00 18.04 -4.98
CA ILE A 150 -3.44 17.95 -5.19
C ILE A 150 -3.85 16.48 -5.31
N LEU A 151 -4.95 16.12 -4.67
CA LEU A 151 -5.49 14.77 -4.69
C LEU A 151 -5.88 14.36 -6.12
N ASP A 152 -5.30 13.25 -6.54
CA ASP A 152 -5.66 12.48 -7.71
C ASP A 152 -5.95 11.06 -7.20
N PHE A 153 -7.18 10.60 -7.39
CA PHE A 153 -7.64 9.32 -6.84
C PHE A 153 -6.88 8.13 -7.43
N GLU A 154 -6.59 8.15 -8.73
CA GLU A 154 -5.88 7.04 -9.38
C GLU A 154 -4.44 6.94 -8.87
N LYS A 155 -3.78 8.09 -8.69
CA LYS A 155 -2.42 8.11 -8.12
C LYS A 155 -2.42 7.70 -6.65
N MET A 156 -3.41 8.14 -5.86
CA MET A 156 -3.52 7.74 -4.46
C MET A 156 -3.74 6.23 -4.32
N ASP A 157 -4.64 5.65 -5.12
CA ASP A 157 -4.88 4.21 -5.14
C ASP A 157 -3.60 3.45 -5.49
N TRP A 158 -2.87 3.89 -6.52
CA TRP A 158 -1.59 3.29 -6.87
C TRP A 158 -0.59 3.33 -5.71
N VAL A 159 -0.48 4.45 -5.00
CA VAL A 159 0.44 4.60 -3.86
C VAL A 159 0.06 3.66 -2.71
N LEU A 160 -1.23 3.58 -2.38
CA LEU A 160 -1.73 2.68 -1.33
C LEU A 160 -1.48 1.21 -1.69
N ASP A 161 -1.77 0.82 -2.94
CA ASP A 161 -1.51 -0.51 -3.44
C ASP A 161 -0.01 -0.84 -3.43
N PHE A 162 0.84 0.11 -3.85
CA PHE A 162 2.28 -0.05 -3.81
C PHE A 162 2.79 -0.28 -2.38
N LEU A 163 2.38 0.54 -1.41
CA LEU A 163 2.79 0.41 -0.01
C LEU A 163 2.29 -0.90 0.62
N SER A 164 1.06 -1.31 0.29
CA SER A 164 0.44 -2.53 0.82
C SER A 164 1.23 -3.80 0.49
N GLN A 165 1.85 -3.85 -0.70
CA GLN A 165 2.69 -4.98 -1.14
C GLN A 165 3.91 -5.20 -0.23
N TYR A 166 4.33 -4.19 0.52
CA TYR A 166 5.44 -4.24 1.45
C TYR A 166 5.00 -4.24 2.92
N GLY A 167 3.70 -4.42 3.19
CA GLY A 167 3.15 -4.38 4.54
C GLY A 167 3.20 -3.00 5.20
N ILE A 168 3.31 -1.93 4.41
CA ILE A 168 3.32 -0.55 4.89
C ILE A 168 1.90 0.02 4.81
N ARG A 169 1.41 0.61 5.89
CA ARG A 169 0.08 1.25 5.94
C ARG A 169 0.16 2.73 5.56
N GLY A 170 -0.81 3.22 4.79
CA GLY A 170 -0.99 4.65 4.55
C GLY A 170 -1.94 5.29 5.56
N ILE A 171 -1.59 6.46 6.12
CA ILE A 171 -2.51 7.36 6.82
C ILE A 171 -2.79 8.54 5.88
N LEU A 172 -4.03 8.69 5.44
CA LEU A 172 -4.44 9.80 4.60
C LEU A 172 -4.56 11.08 5.43
N ASP A 173 -3.84 12.11 5.02
CA ASP A 173 -3.80 13.40 5.69
C ASP A 173 -4.24 14.51 4.75
N CYS A 174 -5.45 15.01 4.95
CA CYS A 174 -5.94 16.19 4.23
C CYS A 174 -5.22 17.43 4.77
N HIS A 175 -4.30 17.95 3.98
CA HIS A 175 -3.37 19.02 4.31
C HIS A 175 -3.76 20.34 3.63
N ASN A 176 -5.06 20.67 3.68
CA ASN A 176 -5.57 21.93 3.18
C ASN A 176 -5.06 23.11 4.03
N TYR A 177 -4.76 24.22 3.36
CA TYR A 177 -4.46 25.49 4.01
C TYR A 177 -5.72 26.37 4.01
N ASN A 178 -5.99 27.03 5.14
CA ASN A 178 -7.09 27.98 5.32
C ASN A 178 -6.60 29.43 5.21
#